data_AF-A0A7S2LZT6-F1
#
_entry.id   AF-A0A7S2LZT6-F1
#
_cell.length_a   1.000
_cell.length_b   1.000
_cell.length_c   1.000
_cell.angle_alpha   90.00
_cell.angle_beta   90.00
_cell.angle_gamma   90.00
#
_symmetry.space_group_name_H-M   'P 1'
#
loop_
_entity.id
_entity.type
_entity.pdbx_description
1 polymer ?
#
loop_
_entity_poly.entity_id
_entity_poly.type
_entity_poly.pdbx_seq_one_letter_code
_entity_poly.pdbx_strand_id
1 'polypeptide(L)'
;LQSGKNYAKGSEVFISYGNLSNLDTLVDYGFVSDTNPCNVETIAVRMMGQQPFTLTVYPDGSIDAGSKATLRYNLATPEELEIFSTIEKGTGLGILAKPLSDRNELDVQSFIASTIDEALYETKAGAAETKDDALINMYLSARQNQLELAIERITHKFPGI
;
A
#
# COMPACT_ATOMS: atom_id res chain seq x y z
N LEU A 1 -14.25 19.82 22.07
CA LEU A 1 -14.47 18.39 21.81
C LEU A 1 -15.78 17.98 22.46
N GLN A 2 -16.81 17.67 21.67
CA GLN A 2 -18.05 17.06 22.17
C GLN A 2 -18.06 15.61 21.71
N SER A 3 -18.41 14.69 22.61
CA SER A 3 -18.58 13.28 22.24
C SER A 3 -19.86 13.10 21.43
N GLY A 4 -19.76 12.43 20.27
CA GLY A 4 -20.92 11.95 19.51
C GLY A 4 -21.55 10.67 20.08
N LYS A 5 -21.02 10.13 21.18
CA LYS A 5 -21.50 8.92 21.88
C LYS A 5 -21.89 9.22 23.32
N ASN A 6 -22.94 8.56 23.79
CA ASN A 6 -23.33 8.58 25.21
C ASN A 6 -22.56 7.51 25.96
N TYR A 7 -21.93 7.91 27.05
CA TYR A 7 -21.11 7.03 27.89
C TYR A 7 -21.82 6.75 29.21
N ALA A 8 -21.71 5.51 29.69
CA ALA A 8 -22.25 5.13 30.98
C ALA A 8 -21.44 5.77 32.10
N LYS A 9 -22.07 5.98 33.26
CA LYS A 9 -21.34 6.50 34.43
C LYS A 9 -20.23 5.52 34.83
N GLY A 10 -19.00 6.00 34.87
CA GLY A 10 -17.81 5.20 35.21
C GLY A 10 -17.14 4.51 34.02
N SER A 11 -17.66 4.65 32.80
CA SER A 11 -16.97 4.17 31.61
C SER A 11 -15.90 5.14 31.15
N GLU A 12 -14.81 4.60 30.62
CA GLU A 12 -13.78 5.38 29.94
C GLU A 12 -14.33 6.01 28.65
N VAL A 13 -13.91 7.24 28.40
CA VAL A 13 -14.32 8.03 27.24
C VAL A 13 -13.19 8.05 26.24
N PHE A 14 -13.38 7.36 25.12
CA PHE A 14 -12.42 7.34 24.03
C PHE A 14 -12.69 8.47 23.02
N ILE A 15 -11.62 9.00 22.46
CA ILE A 15 -11.64 9.96 21.34
C ILE A 15 -10.90 9.35 20.14
N SER A 16 -11.27 9.77 18.92
CA SER A 16 -10.49 9.43 17.73
C SER A 16 -9.27 10.35 17.63
N TYR A 17 -8.11 9.76 17.36
CA TYR A 17 -6.85 10.47 17.11
C TYR A 17 -6.71 10.92 15.64
N GLY A 18 -7.68 10.57 14.78
CA GLY A 18 -7.69 10.88 13.36
C GLY A 18 -7.43 9.67 12.47
N ASN A 19 -7.15 9.92 11.19
CA ASN A 19 -6.86 8.89 10.19
C ASN A 19 -5.34 8.62 10.19
N LEU A 20 -4.88 7.82 11.15
CA LEU A 20 -3.46 7.52 11.36
C LEU A 20 -3.17 6.06 11.00
N SER A 21 -2.00 5.82 10.39
CA SER A 21 -1.50 4.45 10.19
C SER A 21 -0.99 3.87 11.52
N ASN A 22 -0.79 2.56 11.56
CA ASN A 22 -0.17 1.92 12.71
C ASN A 22 1.28 2.36 12.91
N LEU A 23 1.98 2.75 11.83
CA LEU A 23 3.32 3.31 11.95
C LEU A 23 3.27 4.69 12.64
N ASP A 24 2.31 5.53 12.26
CA ASP A 24 2.12 6.86 12.90
C ASP A 24 1.76 6.68 14.38
N THR A 25 0.81 5.80 14.71
CA THR A 25 0.41 5.57 16.11
C THR A 25 1.53 4.94 16.94
N LEU A 26 2.37 4.10 16.33
CA LEU A 26 3.52 3.51 16.99
C LEU A 26 4.57 4.57 17.33
N VAL A 27 4.92 5.43 16.37
CA VAL A 27 5.99 6.43 16.51
C VAL A 27 5.56 7.59 17.40
N ASP A 28 4.35 8.12 17.19
CA ASP A 28 3.92 9.36 17.85
C ASP A 28 3.22 9.11 19.20
N TYR A 29 2.61 7.94 19.37
CA TYR A 29 1.76 7.64 20.53
C TYR A 29 2.12 6.35 21.27
N GLY A 30 3.03 5.52 20.73
CA GLY A 30 3.50 4.30 21.37
C GLY A 30 2.47 3.17 21.43
N PHE A 31 1.51 3.12 20.49
CA PHE A 31 0.54 2.02 20.41
C PHE A 31 0.27 1.60 18.96
N VAL A 32 -0.20 0.37 18.82
CA VAL A 32 -0.61 -0.22 17.53
C VAL A 32 -1.99 -0.84 17.73
N SER A 33 -2.82 -0.82 16.69
CA SER A 33 -4.09 -1.56 16.69
C SER A 33 -4.10 -2.57 15.54
N ASP A 34 -4.39 -3.82 15.89
CA ASP A 34 -4.63 -4.93 14.98
C ASP A 34 -5.80 -4.68 14.02
N THR A 35 -6.81 -3.91 14.45
CA THR A 35 -8.01 -3.60 13.67
C THR A 35 -8.06 -2.16 13.16
N ASN A 36 -6.92 -1.49 12.98
CA ASN A 36 -6.90 -0.09 12.53
C ASN A 36 -7.49 0.04 11.10
N PRO A 37 -8.69 0.64 10.94
CA PRO A 37 -9.35 0.75 9.63
C PRO A 37 -8.69 1.79 8.72
N CYS A 38 -7.79 2.62 9.27
CA CYS A 38 -7.03 3.62 8.55
C CYS A 38 -5.60 3.18 8.24
N ASN A 39 -5.25 1.91 8.50
CA ASN A 39 -3.88 1.47 8.33
C ASN A 39 -3.43 1.53 6.86
N VAL A 40 -2.34 2.25 6.61
CA VAL A 40 -1.70 2.30 5.30
C VAL A 40 -0.26 1.87 5.45
N GLU A 41 0.18 1.00 4.56
CA GLU A 41 1.57 0.55 4.53
C GLU A 41 2.25 1.13 3.30
N THR A 42 3.48 1.60 3.49
CA THR A 42 4.28 2.17 2.40
C THR A 42 5.52 1.32 2.16
N ILE A 43 5.88 1.20 0.88
CA ILE A 43 7.07 0.48 0.40
C ILE A 43 7.83 1.43 -0.52
N ALA A 44 9.12 1.64 -0.23
CA ALA A 44 9.96 2.48 -1.07
C ALA A 44 10.45 1.67 -2.28
N VAL A 45 10.12 2.14 -3.49
CA VAL A 45 10.49 1.49 -4.74
C VAL A 45 11.64 2.24 -5.40
N ARG A 46 12.68 1.49 -5.81
CA ARG A 46 13.83 2.02 -6.54
C ARG A 46 14.09 1.18 -7.78
N MET A 47 13.89 1.80 -8.95
CA MET A 47 14.23 1.19 -10.24
C MET A 47 15.49 1.85 -10.79
N MET A 48 16.34 1.08 -11.46
CA MET A 48 17.57 1.62 -12.05
C MET A 48 17.25 2.71 -13.07
N GLY A 49 17.90 3.87 -12.93
CA GLY A 49 17.74 5.00 -13.85
C GLY A 49 16.42 5.79 -13.68
N GLN A 50 15.60 5.48 -12.68
CA GLN A 50 14.35 6.19 -12.41
C GLN A 50 14.38 6.90 -11.05
N GLN A 51 13.54 7.91 -10.89
CA GLN A 51 13.35 8.55 -9.59
C GLN A 51 12.67 7.57 -8.62
N PRO A 52 13.15 7.46 -7.36
CA PRO A 52 12.48 6.69 -6.33
C PRO A 52 11.05 7.18 -6.13
N PHE A 53 10.14 6.25 -5.87
CA PHE A 53 8.76 6.57 -5.52
C PHE A 53 8.25 5.60 -4.44
N THR A 54 7.11 5.94 -3.85
CA THR A 54 6.50 5.13 -2.80
C THR A 54 5.29 4.40 -3.34
N LEU A 55 5.20 3.11 -3.07
CA LEU A 55 4.03 2.29 -3.27
C LEU A 55 3.24 2.25 -1.96
N THR A 56 1.95 2.58 -2.02
CA THR A 56 1.07 2.59 -0.86
C THR A 56 0.03 1.47 -0.98
N VAL A 57 -0.05 0.65 0.07
CA VAL A 57 -1.04 -0.40 0.26
C VAL A 57 -2.09 0.11 1.24
N TYR A 58 -3.36 0.09 0.83
CA TYR A 58 -4.50 0.48 1.66
C TYR A 58 -4.98 -0.67 2.55
N PRO A 59 -5.82 -0.42 3.58
CA PRO A 59 -6.24 -1.46 4.52
C PRO A 59 -7.00 -2.61 3.84
N ASP A 60 -7.64 -2.35 2.70
CA ASP A 60 -8.34 -3.37 1.93
C ASP A 60 -7.41 -4.17 0.99
N GLY A 61 -6.09 -3.94 1.04
CA GLY A 61 -5.10 -4.54 0.15
C GLY A 61 -5.06 -3.92 -1.24
N SER A 62 -5.81 -2.83 -1.51
CA SER A 62 -5.68 -2.12 -2.78
C SER A 62 -4.42 -1.26 -2.82
N ILE A 63 -3.85 -1.13 -4.01
CA ILE A 63 -2.65 -0.34 -4.26
C ILE A 63 -3.02 1.02 -4.84
N ASP A 64 -2.36 2.08 -4.39
CA ASP A 64 -2.61 3.44 -4.82
C ASP A 64 -2.48 3.64 -6.35
N ALA A 65 -3.27 4.57 -6.88
CA ALA A 65 -3.31 4.83 -8.31
C ALA A 65 -2.06 5.56 -8.81
N GLY A 66 -1.39 6.32 -7.93
CA GLY A 66 -0.19 7.09 -8.27
C GLY A 66 0.99 6.18 -8.60
N SER A 67 1.28 5.21 -7.72
CA SER A 67 2.34 4.22 -7.92
C SER A 67 2.11 3.38 -9.17
N LYS A 68 0.87 2.96 -9.44
CA LYS A 68 0.49 2.27 -10.68
C LYS A 68 0.74 3.13 -11.91
N ALA A 69 0.34 4.41 -11.88
CA ALA A 69 0.56 5.32 -12.99
C ALA A 69 2.06 5.51 -13.28
N THR A 70 2.87 5.68 -12.24
CA THR A 70 4.33 5.77 -12.35
C THR A 70 4.93 4.48 -12.95
N LEU A 71 4.51 3.31 -12.49
CA LEU A 71 4.98 2.04 -13.02
C LEU A 71 4.57 1.81 -14.47
N ARG A 72 3.32 2.15 -14.84
CA ARG A 72 2.85 2.07 -16.22
C ARG A 72 3.72 2.88 -17.16
N TYR A 73 4.07 4.10 -16.77
CA TYR A 73 4.98 4.97 -17.52
C TYR A 73 6.39 4.37 -17.61
N ASN A 74 6.96 3.93 -16.49
CA ASN A 74 8.34 3.42 -16.44
C ASN A 74 8.53 2.08 -17.19
N LEU A 75 7.48 1.27 -17.29
CA LEU A 75 7.49 -0.04 -17.96
C LEU A 75 6.92 0.01 -19.38
N ALA A 76 6.54 1.19 -19.89
CA ALA A 76 5.99 1.34 -21.23
C ALA A 76 7.07 1.17 -22.31
N THR A 77 6.66 0.57 -23.43
CA THR A 77 7.43 0.56 -24.68
C THR A 77 7.38 1.93 -25.38
N PRO A 78 8.33 2.24 -26.28
CA PRO A 78 8.29 3.48 -27.05
C PRO A 78 6.96 3.67 -27.80
N GLU A 79 6.39 2.60 -28.34
CA GLU A 79 5.11 2.64 -29.06
C GLU A 79 3.94 2.98 -28.13
N GLU A 80 3.91 2.44 -26.92
CA GLU A 80 2.89 2.76 -25.89
C GLU A 80 3.02 4.22 -25.43
N LEU A 81 4.24 4.75 -25.36
CA LEU A 81 4.52 6.15 -25.03
C LEU A 81 4.15 7.11 -26.17
N GLU A 82 4.30 6.68 -27.43
CA GLU A 82 3.86 7.48 -28.58
C GLU A 82 2.34 7.60 -28.65
N ILE A 83 1.62 6.50 -28.40
CA ILE A 83 0.15 6.51 -28.25
C ILE A 83 -0.25 7.47 -27.12
N PHE A 84 0.51 7.51 -26.03
CA PHE A 84 0.28 8.46 -24.94
C PHE A 84 0.46 9.92 -25.39
N SER A 85 1.56 10.25 -26.07
CA SER A 85 1.86 11.63 -26.53
C SER A 85 0.86 12.17 -27.56
N THR A 86 0.20 11.29 -28.31
CA THR A 86 -0.79 11.67 -29.33
C THR A 86 -2.20 11.90 -28.76
N ILE A 87 -2.54 11.24 -27.63
CA ILE A 87 -3.81 11.42 -26.92
C ILE A 87 -3.82 12.70 -26.05
N GLU A 88 -2.64 13.25 -25.73
CA GLU A 88 -2.41 14.38 -24.81
C GLU A 88 -3.01 15.75 -25.18
N LYS A 89 -3.77 15.90 -26.27
CA LYS A 89 -4.38 17.21 -26.61
C LYS A 89 -5.53 17.67 -25.69
N GLY A 90 -5.84 16.97 -24.59
CA GLY A 90 -6.91 17.43 -23.69
C GLY A 90 -7.04 16.83 -22.29
N THR A 91 -6.31 15.77 -21.92
CA THR A 91 -6.46 15.13 -20.60
C THR A 91 -5.12 14.59 -20.10
N GLY A 92 -4.35 15.41 -19.37
CA GLY A 92 -3.11 14.97 -18.70
C GLY A 92 -3.37 13.91 -17.61
N LEU A 93 -2.31 13.26 -17.10
CA LEU A 93 -2.15 12.30 -15.97
C LEU A 93 -3.25 11.24 -15.69
N GLY A 94 -4.54 11.52 -15.86
CA GLY A 94 -5.65 10.59 -15.76
C GLY A 94 -5.67 9.48 -16.82
N ILE A 95 -4.86 9.58 -17.89
CA ILE A 95 -4.65 8.49 -18.85
C ILE A 95 -3.86 7.34 -18.19
N LEU A 96 -2.87 7.65 -17.34
CA LEU A 96 -2.08 6.65 -16.60
C LEU A 96 -2.86 6.00 -15.45
N ALA A 97 -4.07 6.48 -15.15
CA ALA A 97 -4.99 5.78 -14.25
C ALA A 97 -5.57 4.52 -14.91
N LYS A 98 -5.53 4.42 -16.24
CA LYS A 98 -5.97 3.25 -17.01
C LYS A 98 -4.78 2.41 -17.50
N PRO A 99 -4.97 1.09 -17.67
CA PRO A 99 -3.99 0.23 -18.35
C PRO A 99 -3.62 0.75 -19.73
N LEU A 100 -2.33 0.76 -20.08
CA LEU A 100 -1.84 1.15 -21.41
C LEU A 100 -2.00 0.01 -22.42
N SER A 101 -1.67 -1.20 -22.01
CA SER A 101 -1.86 -2.46 -22.74
C SER A 101 -1.95 -3.62 -21.76
N ASP A 102 -2.42 -4.78 -22.20
CA ASP A 102 -2.48 -5.98 -21.37
C ASP A 102 -1.08 -6.43 -20.93
N ARG A 103 -0.08 -6.31 -21.82
CA ARG A 103 1.33 -6.60 -21.50
C ARG A 103 1.85 -5.66 -20.41
N ASN A 104 1.69 -4.35 -20.60
CA ASN A 104 2.19 -3.37 -19.64
C ASN A 104 1.51 -3.53 -18.28
N GLU A 105 0.19 -3.77 -18.24
CA GLU A 105 -0.49 -4.00 -16.97
C GLU A 105 -0.02 -5.29 -16.30
N LEU A 106 0.24 -6.36 -17.04
CA LEU A 106 0.79 -7.60 -16.49
C LEU A 106 2.18 -7.35 -15.87
N ASP A 107 3.06 -6.62 -16.58
CA ASP A 107 4.39 -6.28 -16.07
C ASP A 107 4.31 -5.42 -14.80
N VAL A 108 3.40 -4.43 -14.77
CA VAL A 108 3.15 -3.58 -13.60
C VAL A 108 2.68 -4.41 -12.41
N GLN A 109 1.69 -5.28 -12.61
CA GLN A 109 1.14 -6.09 -11.52
C GLN A 109 2.13 -7.14 -11.03
N SER A 110 2.93 -7.72 -11.92
CA SER A 110 4.03 -8.63 -11.57
C SER A 110 5.10 -7.93 -10.75
N PHE A 111 5.50 -6.73 -11.17
CA PHE A 111 6.47 -5.94 -10.42
C PHE A 111 5.97 -5.58 -9.03
N ILE A 112 4.70 -5.15 -8.93
CA ILE A 112 4.06 -4.84 -7.65
C ILE A 112 4.00 -6.08 -6.75
N ALA A 113 3.56 -7.23 -7.29
CA ALA A 113 3.46 -8.47 -6.54
C ALA A 113 4.82 -8.89 -5.98
N SER A 114 5.87 -8.90 -6.80
CA SER A 114 7.23 -9.23 -6.34
C SER A 114 7.74 -8.26 -5.27
N THR A 115 7.50 -6.96 -5.45
CA THR A 115 7.91 -5.94 -4.48
C THR A 115 7.21 -6.12 -3.13
N ILE A 116 5.91 -6.46 -3.15
CA ILE A 116 5.13 -6.72 -1.94
C ILE A 116 5.57 -8.03 -1.29
N ASP A 117 5.89 -9.06 -2.08
CA ASP A 117 6.37 -10.35 -1.57
C ASP A 117 7.73 -10.22 -0.88
N GLU A 118 8.65 -9.44 -1.44
CA GLU A 118 9.92 -9.10 -0.79
C GLU A 118 9.68 -8.38 0.56
N ALA A 119 8.83 -7.36 0.59
CA ALA A 119 8.49 -6.65 1.82
C ALA A 119 7.78 -7.55 2.85
N LEU A 120 6.97 -8.49 2.38
CA LEU A 120 6.29 -9.48 3.20
C LEU A 120 7.29 -10.45 3.83
N TYR A 121 8.28 -10.91 3.06
CA TYR A 121 9.36 -11.76 3.55
C TYR A 121 10.15 -11.06 4.66
N GLU A 122 10.56 -9.80 4.45
CA GLU A 122 11.25 -9.00 5.45
C GLU A 122 10.39 -8.80 6.71
N THR A 123 9.10 -8.53 6.53
CA THR A 123 8.16 -8.35 7.65
C THR A 123 8.03 -9.65 8.47
N LYS A 124 7.92 -10.81 7.81
CA LYS A 124 7.88 -12.13 8.47
C LYS A 124 9.16 -12.44 9.23
N ALA A 125 10.31 -12.15 8.62
CA ALA A 125 11.61 -12.32 9.27
C ALA A 125 11.73 -11.43 10.52
N GLY A 126 11.38 -10.15 10.40
CA GLY A 126 11.38 -9.22 11.53
C GLY A 126 10.43 -9.67 12.65
N ALA A 127 9.20 -10.09 12.32
CA ALA A 127 8.24 -10.56 13.31
C ALA A 127 8.73 -11.79 14.08
N ALA A 128 9.48 -12.67 13.41
CA ALA A 128 10.08 -13.84 14.03
C ALA A 128 11.22 -13.50 14.99
N GLU A 129 11.96 -12.42 14.75
CA GLU A 129 13.04 -11.92 15.59
C GLU A 129 12.54 -11.11 16.80
N THR A 130 11.39 -10.44 16.68
CA THR A 130 10.85 -9.55 17.72
C THR A 130 9.76 -10.18 18.57
N LYS A 131 9.77 -11.51 18.77
CA LYS A 131 8.73 -12.23 19.54
C LYS A 131 8.59 -11.76 20.98
N ASP A 132 9.68 -11.25 21.56
CA ASP A 132 9.70 -10.77 22.94
C ASP A 132 9.16 -9.32 23.07
N ASP A 133 9.01 -8.60 21.95
CA ASP A 133 8.43 -7.26 21.91
C ASP A 133 7.00 -7.33 21.33
N ALA A 134 6.01 -7.33 22.23
CA ALA A 134 4.61 -7.45 21.85
C ALA A 134 4.13 -6.30 20.95
N LEU A 135 4.68 -5.09 21.09
CA LEU A 135 4.24 -3.92 20.32
C LEU A 135 4.78 -3.97 18.89
N ILE A 136 6.07 -4.27 18.74
CA ILE A 136 6.70 -4.42 17.42
C ILE A 136 6.17 -5.66 16.71
N ASN A 137 5.98 -6.78 17.42
CA ASN A 137 5.38 -7.97 16.84
C ASN A 137 3.94 -7.72 16.37
N MET A 138 3.15 -6.94 17.11
CA MET A 138 1.80 -6.54 16.68
C MET A 138 1.82 -5.68 15.42
N TYR A 139 2.74 -4.70 15.34
CA TYR A 139 2.92 -3.88 14.14
C TYR A 139 3.28 -4.74 12.92
N LEU A 140 4.29 -5.61 13.05
CA LEU A 140 4.75 -6.45 11.95
C LEU A 140 3.70 -7.49 11.55
N SER A 141 2.93 -8.03 12.49
CA SER A 141 1.81 -8.93 12.19
C SER A 141 0.68 -8.22 11.43
N ALA A 142 0.34 -6.99 11.83
CA ALA A 142 -0.65 -6.19 11.12
C ALA A 142 -0.20 -5.86 9.69
N ARG A 143 1.07 -5.45 9.53
CA ARG A 143 1.70 -5.22 8.23
C ARG A 143 1.70 -6.49 7.37
N GLN A 144 2.06 -7.63 7.94
CA GLN A 144 2.06 -8.92 7.25
C GLN A 144 0.67 -9.23 6.65
N ASN A 145 -0.38 -9.14 7.47
CA ASN A 145 -1.76 -9.42 7.03
C ASN A 145 -2.19 -8.51 5.88
N GLN A 146 -1.82 -7.23 5.93
CA GLN A 146 -2.17 -6.27 4.88
C GLN A 146 -1.42 -6.53 3.56
N LEU A 147 -0.15 -6.90 3.63
CA LEU A 147 0.64 -7.27 2.45
C LEU A 147 0.16 -8.59 1.84
N GLU A 148 -0.17 -9.59 2.67
CA GLU A 148 -0.78 -10.86 2.20
C GLU A 148 -2.10 -10.60 1.48
N LEU A 149 -2.99 -9.77 2.05
CA LEU A 149 -4.24 -9.39 1.42
C LEU A 149 -4.01 -8.70 0.06
N ALA A 150 -2.98 -7.88 -0.06
CA ALA A 150 -2.65 -7.23 -1.34
C ALA A 150 -2.21 -8.25 -2.41
N ILE A 151 -1.34 -9.22 -2.05
CA ILE A 151 -0.92 -10.31 -2.95
C ILE A 151 -2.13 -11.16 -3.37
N GLU A 152 -2.98 -11.56 -2.41
CA GLU A 152 -4.20 -12.33 -2.71
C GLU A 152 -5.11 -11.60 -3.71
N ARG A 153 -5.26 -10.28 -3.56
CA ARG A 153 -6.07 -9.49 -4.50
C ARG A 153 -5.46 -9.39 -5.89
N ILE A 154 -4.14 -9.26 -5.99
CA ILE A 154 -3.44 -9.22 -7.28
C ILE A 154 -3.57 -10.58 -7.97
N THR A 155 -3.24 -11.67 -7.27
CA THR A 155 -3.27 -13.04 -7.81
C THR A 155 -4.68 -13.49 -8.18
N HIS A 156 -5.72 -13.08 -7.42
CA HIS A 156 -7.11 -13.33 -7.79
C HIS A 156 -7.49 -12.62 -9.11
N LYS A 157 -6.98 -11.40 -9.34
CA LYS A 157 -7.29 -10.63 -10.55
C LYS A 157 -6.41 -11.03 -11.76
N PHE A 158 -5.19 -11.48 -11.51
CA PHE A 158 -4.22 -11.88 -12.51
C PHE A 158 -3.63 -13.26 -12.13
N PRO A 159 -4.34 -14.36 -12.43
CA PRO A 159 -3.89 -15.69 -12.07
C PRO A 159 -2.59 -16.08 -12.79
N GLY A 160 -1.61 -16.60 -12.06
CA GLY A 160 -0.34 -17.08 -12.62
C GLY A 160 0.80 -16.05 -12.64
N ILE A 161 0.57 -14.87 -12.07
CA ILE A 161 1.62 -14.02 -11.49
C ILE A 161 1.96 -14.59 -10.12
#